data_AF-A0A1G1XN84-F1
#
_entry.id   AF-A0A1G1XN84-F1
#
_cell.length_a   1.000
_cell.length_b   1.000
_cell.length_c   1.000
_cell.angle_alpha   90.00
_cell.angle_beta   90.00
_cell.angle_gamma   90.00
#
_symmetry.space_group_name_H-M   'P 1'
#
loop_
_entity.id
_entity.type
_entity.pdbx_description
1 polymer ?
#
loop_
_entity_poly.entity_id
_entity_poly.type
_entity_poly.pdbx_seq_one_letter_code
_entity_poly.pdbx_strand_id
1 'polypeptide(L)'
;MKICDEYRNKVRITSDMIQAATDDELIELKELVNEDITSIAIQLDDAKTKLSTQGIYSDPEWYHKAFAAKKIKGQLNLKIQNEMSRRRKAHAGEVRRQREEEKILKKEGKDRLAYLIEAMKQVLTTGQFEEVMEVWKELRHED
;
A
#
# COMPACT_ATOMS: atom_id res chain seq x y z
N MET A 1 -8.13 -8.16 16.69
CA MET A 1 -7.31 -9.34 17.03
C MET A 1 -5.90 -8.97 16.59
N LYS A 2 -4.97 -8.75 17.52
CA LYS A 2 -3.61 -8.31 17.16
C LYS A 2 -2.84 -9.50 16.59
N ILE A 3 -2.61 -9.50 15.28
CA ILE A 3 -1.88 -10.59 14.59
C ILE A 3 -0.48 -10.84 15.18
N CYS A 4 0.14 -9.79 15.75
CA CYS A 4 1.41 -9.88 16.46
C CYS A 4 1.33 -10.74 17.73
N ASP A 5 0.21 -10.67 18.46
CA ASP A 5 -0.01 -11.48 19.66
C ASP A 5 -0.19 -12.96 19.30
N GLU A 6 -0.92 -13.24 18.22
CA GLU A 6 -1.05 -14.59 17.65
C GLU A 6 0.30 -15.18 17.25
N TYR A 7 1.14 -14.36 16.63
CA TYR A 7 2.50 -14.74 16.25
C TYR A 7 3.36 -15.08 17.47
N ARG A 8 3.30 -14.27 18.53
CA ARG A 8 4.04 -14.49 19.79
C ARG A 8 3.55 -15.72 20.56
N ASN A 9 2.24 -15.98 20.52
CA ASN A 9 1.63 -17.15 21.14
C ASN A 9 1.89 -18.46 20.37
N LYS A 10 2.81 -18.44 19.40
CA LYS A 10 3.21 -19.58 18.55
C LYS A 10 2.05 -20.16 17.75
N VAL A 11 1.00 -19.38 17.52
CA VAL A 11 -0.08 -19.76 16.61
C VAL A 11 0.43 -19.58 15.18
N ARG A 12 0.11 -20.55 14.33
CA ARG A 12 0.46 -20.49 12.91
C ARG A 12 -0.29 -19.34 12.25
N ILE A 13 0.45 -18.33 11.77
CA ILE A 13 -0.13 -17.24 10.98
C ILE A 13 -0.61 -17.77 9.62
N THR A 14 -1.91 -17.68 9.37
CA THR A 14 -2.54 -18.07 8.10
C THR A 14 -2.59 -16.90 7.12
N SER A 15 -2.84 -17.19 5.84
CA SER A 15 -3.02 -16.14 4.83
C SER A 15 -4.23 -15.25 5.13
N ASP A 16 -5.30 -15.81 5.68
CA ASP A 16 -6.53 -15.06 6.00
C ASP A 16 -6.28 -14.05 7.12
N MET A 17 -5.46 -14.40 8.11
CA MET A 17 -5.04 -13.47 9.16
C MET A 17 -4.24 -12.30 8.57
N ILE A 18 -3.31 -12.58 7.66
CA ILE A 18 -2.51 -11.55 6.97
C ILE A 18 -3.42 -10.62 6.15
N GLN A 19 -4.43 -11.18 5.47
CA GLN A 19 -5.37 -10.38 4.69
C GLN A 19 -6.31 -9.53 5.55
N ALA A 20 -6.66 -10.00 6.75
CA ALA A 20 -7.54 -9.30 7.68
C ALA A 20 -6.82 -8.24 8.54
N ALA A 21 -5.49 -8.34 8.69
CA ALA A 21 -4.70 -7.42 9.50
C ALA A 21 -4.68 -6.00 8.91
N THR A 22 -4.54 -4.98 9.75
CA THR A 22 -4.34 -3.59 9.29
C THR A 22 -2.94 -3.40 8.70
N ASP A 23 -2.72 -2.30 7.98
CA ASP A 23 -1.39 -2.00 7.42
C ASP A 23 -0.33 -1.83 8.53
N ASP A 24 -0.70 -1.19 9.65
CA ASP A 24 0.18 -1.02 10.81
C ASP A 24 0.52 -2.37 11.47
N GLU A 25 -0.48 -3.25 11.61
CA GLU A 25 -0.28 -4.60 12.14
C GLU A 25 0.62 -5.44 11.22
N LEU A 26 0.52 -5.27 9.89
CA LEU A 26 1.40 -5.93 8.94
C LEU A 26 2.84 -5.42 9.02
N ILE A 27 3.05 -4.12 9.24
CA ILE A 27 4.37 -3.53 9.43
C ILE A 27 5.01 -4.08 10.70
N GLU A 28 4.30 -4.03 11.83
CA GLU A 28 4.79 -4.53 13.11
C GLU A 28 5.09 -6.04 13.04
N LEU A 29 4.19 -6.84 12.46
CA LEU A 29 4.42 -8.27 12.27
C LEU A 29 5.66 -8.54 11.41
N LYS A 30 5.87 -7.74 10.36
CA LYS A 30 7.03 -7.88 9.49
C LYS A 30 8.33 -7.61 10.24
N GLU A 31 8.35 -6.59 11.10
CA GLU A 31 9.50 -6.26 11.94
C GLU A 31 9.82 -7.41 12.90
N LEU A 32 8.82 -7.92 13.63
CA LEU A 32 8.99 -9.07 14.53
C LEU A 32 9.52 -10.32 13.81
N VAL A 33 8.98 -10.63 12.63
CA VAL A 33 9.45 -11.77 11.83
C VAL A 33 10.89 -11.56 11.35
N ASN A 34 11.25 -10.34 10.95
CA ASN A 34 12.60 -9.99 10.52
C ASN A 34 13.61 -10.10 11.68
N GLU A 35 13.25 -9.64 12.87
CA GLU A 35 14.08 -9.76 14.08
C GLU A 35 14.37 -11.23 14.39
N ASP A 36 13.35 -12.08 14.38
CA ASP A 36 13.51 -13.52 14.61
C ASP A 36 14.39 -14.19 13.55
N ILE A 37 14.21 -13.85 12.27
CA ILE A 37 15.05 -14.36 11.17
C ILE A 37 16.51 -13.97 11.42
N THR A 38 16.75 -12.72 11.81
CA THR A 38 18.08 -12.18 12.07
C THR A 38 18.72 -12.88 13.27
N SER A 39 17.98 -13.04 14.36
CA SER A 39 18.43 -13.77 15.55
C SER A 39 18.81 -15.21 15.22
N ILE A 40 17.99 -15.94 14.46
CA ILE A 40 18.30 -17.31 14.04
C ILE A 40 19.52 -17.34 13.10
N ALA A 41 19.64 -16.37 12.21
CA ALA A 41 20.79 -16.28 11.30
C ALA A 41 22.10 -16.09 12.07
N ILE A 42 22.11 -15.18 13.06
CA ILE A 42 23.27 -14.96 13.94
C ILE A 42 23.65 -16.24 14.67
N GLN A 43 22.69 -16.96 15.24
CA GLN A 43 22.96 -18.24 15.92
C GLN A 43 23.55 -19.30 14.99
N LEU A 44 23.02 -19.41 13.77
CA LEU A 44 23.56 -20.33 12.76
C LEU A 44 24.98 -19.95 12.32
N ASP A 45 25.27 -18.66 12.19
CA ASP A 45 26.58 -18.19 11.77
C ASP A 45 27.62 -18.30 12.91
N ASP A 46 27.22 -18.09 14.17
CA ASP A 46 28.05 -18.40 15.34
C ASP A 46 28.39 -19.90 15.41
N ALA A 47 27.41 -20.78 15.20
CA ALA A 47 27.63 -22.23 15.16
C ALA A 47 28.63 -22.64 14.06
N LYS A 48 28.51 -22.07 12.86
CA LYS A 48 29.48 -22.29 11.77
C LYS A 48 30.87 -21.75 12.12
N THR A 49 30.93 -20.59 12.77
CA THR A 49 32.20 -19.96 13.17
C THR A 49 32.91 -20.82 14.21
N LYS A 50 32.20 -21.32 15.23
CA LYS A 50 32.74 -22.25 16.23
C LYS A 50 33.24 -23.56 15.61
N LEU A 51 32.51 -24.09 14.64
CA LEU A 51 32.97 -25.25 13.88
C LEU A 51 34.29 -24.95 13.14
N SER A 52 34.35 -23.84 12.40
CA SER A 52 35.52 -23.50 11.59
C SER A 52 36.76 -23.12 12.42
N THR A 53 36.56 -22.52 13.59
CA THR A 53 37.66 -21.95 14.41
C THR A 53 38.11 -22.88 15.53
N GLN A 54 37.18 -23.65 16.10
CA GLN A 54 37.42 -24.48 17.29
C GLN A 54 37.15 -25.97 17.03
N GLY A 55 36.63 -26.34 15.85
CA GLY A 55 36.23 -27.72 15.55
C GLY A 55 34.99 -28.20 16.32
N ILE A 56 34.27 -27.28 16.98
CA ILE A 56 33.11 -27.62 17.80
C ILE A 56 31.86 -27.70 16.92
N TYR A 57 31.31 -28.91 16.79
CA TYR A 57 30.04 -29.14 16.10
C TYR A 57 28.86 -28.71 16.98
N SER A 58 27.91 -28.01 16.37
CA SER A 58 26.60 -27.80 16.97
C SER A 58 25.78 -29.09 16.98
N ASP A 59 24.82 -29.18 17.90
CA ASP A 59 23.84 -30.26 17.89
C ASP A 59 23.13 -30.35 16.51
N PRO A 60 23.16 -31.53 15.84
CA PRO A 60 22.59 -31.68 14.50
C PRO A 60 21.08 -31.45 14.45
N GLU A 61 20.34 -31.90 15.46
CA GLU A 61 18.89 -31.76 15.53
C GLU A 61 18.50 -30.28 15.70
N TRP A 62 19.20 -29.57 16.58
CA TRP A 62 19.08 -28.13 16.74
C TRP A 62 19.39 -27.38 15.44
N TYR A 63 20.49 -27.72 14.76
CA TYR A 63 20.89 -27.05 13.53
C TYR A 63 19.83 -27.20 12.43
N HIS A 64 19.30 -28.41 12.25
CA HIS A 64 18.21 -28.66 11.30
C HIS A 64 16.93 -27.91 11.66
N LYS A 65 16.55 -27.87 12.95
CA LYS A 65 15.38 -27.12 13.43
C LYS A 65 15.55 -25.62 13.22
N ALA A 66 16.71 -25.05 13.54
CA ALA A 66 17.01 -23.64 13.34
C ALA A 66 16.96 -23.25 11.86
N PHE A 67 17.53 -24.08 10.99
CA PHE A 67 17.48 -23.86 9.53
C PHE A 67 16.03 -23.92 8.99
N ALA A 68 15.26 -24.92 9.43
CA ALA A 68 13.84 -25.04 9.06
C ALA A 68 13.02 -23.85 9.56
N ALA A 69 13.24 -23.40 10.80
CA ALA A 69 12.58 -22.23 11.38
C ALA A 69 12.88 -20.96 10.58
N LYS A 70 14.16 -20.72 10.22
CA LYS A 70 14.57 -19.61 9.34
C LYS A 70 13.83 -19.64 8.01
N LYS A 71 13.70 -20.83 7.39
CA LYS A 71 12.99 -21.01 6.12
C LYS A 71 11.49 -20.68 6.25
N ILE A 72 10.82 -21.21 7.27
CA ILE A 72 9.39 -20.97 7.51
C ILE A 72 9.11 -19.49 7.76
N LYS A 73 9.91 -18.85 8.63
CA LYS A 73 9.78 -17.41 8.91
C LYS A 73 10.08 -16.57 7.67
N GLY A 74 11.06 -16.97 6.85
CA GLY A 74 11.33 -16.33 5.56
C GLY A 74 10.14 -16.38 4.60
N GLN A 75 9.43 -17.52 4.52
CA GLN A 75 8.21 -17.64 3.73
C GLN A 75 7.08 -16.75 4.27
N LEU A 76 6.93 -16.67 5.60
CA LEU A 76 5.95 -15.77 6.22
C LEU A 76 6.25 -14.30 5.90
N ASN A 77 7.51 -13.87 6.02
CA ASN A 77 7.95 -12.52 5.69
C ASN A 77 7.60 -12.15 4.23
N LEU A 78 7.84 -13.09 3.29
CA LEU A 78 7.50 -12.90 1.89
C LEU A 78 5.97 -12.75 1.68
N LYS A 79 5.15 -13.53 2.39
CA LYS A 79 3.69 -13.40 2.32
C LYS A 79 3.22 -12.03 2.82
N ILE A 80 3.75 -11.56 3.95
CA ILE A 80 3.44 -10.24 4.50
C ILE A 80 3.83 -9.15 3.50
N GLN A 81 5.04 -9.22 2.94
CA GLN A 81 5.51 -8.26 1.94
C GLN A 81 4.65 -8.24 0.67
N ASN A 82 4.23 -9.40 0.20
CA ASN A 82 3.35 -9.51 -0.97
C ASN A 82 1.99 -8.87 -0.72
N GLU A 83 1.42 -9.07 0.47
CA GLU A 83 0.13 -8.46 0.83
C GLU A 83 0.23 -6.94 0.92
N MET A 84 1.25 -6.40 1.62
CA MET A 84 1.49 -4.96 1.67
C MET A 84 1.68 -4.38 0.25
N SER A 85 2.40 -5.08 -0.61
CA SER A 85 2.61 -4.66 -2.01
C SER A 85 1.30 -4.67 -2.82
N ARG A 86 0.44 -5.66 -2.59
CA ARG A 86 -0.89 -5.75 -3.20
C ARG A 86 -1.75 -4.55 -2.81
N ARG A 87 -1.79 -4.21 -1.52
CA ARG A 87 -2.56 -3.08 -0.99
C ARG A 87 -2.07 -1.74 -1.54
N ARG A 88 -0.75 -1.52 -1.59
CA ARG A 88 -0.18 -0.31 -2.22
C ARG A 88 -0.57 -0.17 -3.68
N LYS A 89 -0.54 -1.27 -4.45
CA LYS A 89 -0.98 -1.26 -5.86
C LYS A 89 -2.46 -0.96 -6.00
N ALA A 90 -3.31 -1.55 -5.15
CA ALA A 90 -4.74 -1.29 -5.15
C ALA A 90 -5.04 0.18 -4.85
N HIS A 91 -4.39 0.75 -3.82
CA HIS A 91 -4.57 2.16 -3.46
C HIS A 91 -4.08 3.11 -4.56
N ALA A 92 -2.94 2.84 -5.17
CA ALA A 92 -2.45 3.63 -6.30
C ALA A 92 -3.40 3.57 -7.52
N GLY A 93 -4.01 2.41 -7.77
CA GLY A 93 -5.05 2.23 -8.79
C GLY A 93 -6.30 3.06 -8.52
N GLU A 94 -6.77 3.05 -7.27
CA GLU A 94 -7.94 3.82 -6.85
C GLU A 94 -7.71 5.33 -6.98
N VAL A 95 -6.57 5.83 -6.49
CA VAL A 95 -6.20 7.26 -6.62
C VAL A 95 -6.12 7.69 -8.08
N ARG A 96 -5.60 6.81 -8.95
CA ARG A 96 -5.54 7.08 -10.39
C ARG A 96 -6.94 7.16 -10.99
N ARG A 97 -7.83 6.23 -10.65
CA ARG A 97 -9.22 6.21 -11.12
C ARG A 97 -9.96 7.49 -10.71
N GLN A 98 -9.85 7.89 -9.44
CA GLN A 98 -10.46 9.13 -8.95
C GLN A 98 -9.96 10.37 -9.72
N ARG A 99 -8.66 10.44 -10.01
CA ARG A 99 -8.09 11.53 -10.83
C ARG A 99 -8.60 11.52 -12.26
N GLU A 100 -8.83 10.35 -12.84
CA GLU A 100 -9.39 10.22 -14.19
C GLU A 100 -10.87 10.65 -14.20
N GLU A 101 -11.65 10.23 -13.21
CA GLU A 101 -13.05 10.67 -13.02
C GLU A 101 -13.15 12.18 -12.83
N GLU A 102 -12.32 12.79 -11.99
CA GLU A 102 -12.27 14.25 -11.82
C GLU A 102 -11.93 14.99 -13.12
N LYS A 103 -11.03 14.43 -13.94
CA LYS A 103 -10.69 15.02 -15.25
C LYS A 103 -11.86 14.96 -16.21
N ILE A 104 -12.59 13.84 -16.24
CA ILE A 104 -13.79 13.67 -17.06
C ILE A 104 -14.84 14.70 -16.63
N LEU A 105 -15.13 14.80 -15.33
CA LEU A 105 -16.10 15.74 -14.79
C LEU A 105 -15.75 17.20 -15.12
N LYS A 106 -14.47 17.58 -14.98
CA LYS A 106 -13.98 18.92 -15.36
C LYS A 106 -14.12 19.19 -16.86
N LYS A 107 -13.92 18.18 -17.70
CA LYS A 107 -14.09 18.31 -19.15
C LYS A 107 -15.57 18.48 -19.52
N GLU A 108 -16.44 17.63 -18.99
CA GLU A 108 -17.89 17.73 -19.20
C GLU A 108 -18.45 19.07 -18.74
N GLY A 109 -17.99 19.59 -17.60
CA GLY A 109 -18.36 20.93 -17.14
C GLY A 109 -17.94 22.04 -18.11
N LYS A 110 -16.74 21.94 -18.71
CA LYS A 110 -16.27 22.88 -19.73
C LYS A 110 -17.08 22.77 -21.02
N ASP A 111 -17.36 21.56 -21.48
CA ASP A 111 -18.12 21.31 -22.71
C ASP A 111 -19.56 21.81 -22.56
N ARG A 112 -20.19 21.61 -21.39
CA ARG A 112 -21.52 22.15 -21.07
C ARG A 112 -21.55 23.68 -21.03
N LEU A 113 -20.53 24.30 -20.44
CA LEU A 113 -20.38 25.75 -20.44
C LEU A 113 -20.24 26.29 -21.87
N ALA A 114 -19.40 25.66 -22.69
CA ALA A 114 -19.21 26.04 -24.09
C ALA A 114 -20.53 25.93 -24.88
N TYR A 115 -21.30 24.86 -24.65
CA TYR A 115 -22.62 24.69 -25.26
C TYR A 115 -23.59 25.80 -24.85
N LEU A 116 -23.63 26.17 -23.56
CA LEU A 116 -24.49 27.26 -23.08
C LEU A 116 -24.11 28.61 -23.70
N ILE A 117 -22.80 28.90 -23.78
CA ILE A 117 -22.30 30.12 -24.44
C ILE A 117 -22.77 30.17 -25.89
N GLU A 118 -22.66 29.05 -26.62
CA GLU A 118 -23.07 28.99 -28.02
C GLU A 118 -24.59 29.12 -28.20
N ALA A 119 -25.37 28.48 -27.33
CA ALA A 119 -26.82 28.64 -27.32
C ALA A 119 -27.24 30.09 -27.04
N MET A 120 -26.57 30.79 -26.12
CA MET A 120 -26.85 32.20 -25.82
C MET A 120 -26.59 33.11 -27.02
N LYS A 121 -25.53 32.88 -27.81
CA LYS A 121 -25.28 33.65 -29.04
C LYS A 121 -26.38 33.49 -30.09
N GLN A 122 -27.13 32.38 -30.08
CA GLN A 122 -28.22 32.15 -31.03
C GLN A 122 -29.52 32.85 -30.61
N VAL A 123 -29.69 33.14 -29.32
CA VAL A 123 -30.94 33.67 -28.75
C VAL A 123 -30.84 35.17 -28.43
N LEU A 124 -29.65 35.64 -28.04
CA LEU A 124 -29.41 37.03 -27.66
C LEU A 124 -28.86 37.85 -28.83
N THR A 125 -29.18 39.15 -28.82
CA THR A 125 -28.47 40.11 -29.68
C THR A 125 -27.02 40.30 -29.18
N THR A 126 -26.13 40.76 -30.06
CA THR A 126 -24.70 40.92 -29.74
C THR A 126 -24.45 41.76 -28.48
N GLY A 127 -25.16 42.88 -28.33
CA GLY A 127 -25.02 43.74 -27.14
C GLY A 127 -25.52 43.10 -25.84
N GLN A 128 -26.62 42.34 -25.89
CA GLN A 128 -27.13 41.61 -24.72
C GLN A 128 -26.21 40.45 -24.33
N PHE A 129 -25.59 39.78 -25.31
CA PHE A 129 -24.62 38.72 -25.04
C PHE A 129 -23.36 39.26 -24.35
N GLU A 130 -22.82 40.40 -24.82
CA GLU A 130 -21.64 41.04 -24.22
C GLU A 130 -21.90 41.45 -22.77
N GLU A 131 -23.08 42.03 -22.48
CA GLU A 131 -23.48 42.44 -21.13
C GLU A 131 -23.57 41.23 -20.18
N VAL A 132 -24.20 40.12 -20.61
CA VAL A 132 -24.29 38.91 -19.77
C VAL A 132 -22.91 38.27 -19.56
N MET A 133 -22.02 38.30 -20.55
CA MET A 133 -20.66 37.77 -20.41
C MET A 133 -19.78 38.62 -19.51
N GLU A 134 -19.95 39.94 -19.47
CA GLU A 134 -19.27 40.82 -18.50
C GLU A 134 -19.73 40.54 -17.08
N VAL A 135 -21.04 40.54 -16.83
CA VAL A 135 -21.61 40.20 -15.50
C VAL A 135 -21.15 38.82 -15.03
N TRP A 136 -21.11 37.84 -15.95
CA TRP A 136 -20.63 36.50 -15.62
C TRP A 136 -19.14 36.45 -15.26
N LYS A 137 -18.28 37.26 -15.90
CA LYS A 137 -16.86 37.34 -15.53
C LYS A 137 -16.67 37.99 -14.15
N GLU A 138 -17.42 39.04 -13.85
CA GLU A 138 -17.39 39.73 -12.55
C GLU A 138 -17.77 38.76 -11.43
N LEU A 139 -18.90 38.05 -11.58
CA LEU A 139 -19.37 37.06 -10.60
C LEU A 139 -18.40 35.89 -10.39
N ARG A 140 -17.59 35.55 -11.39
CA ARG A 140 -16.63 34.44 -11.31
C ARG A 140 -15.30 34.83 -10.64
N HIS A 141 -15.04 36.12 -10.47
CA HIS A 141 -13.84 36.65 -9.84
C HIS A 141 -14.04 37.02 -8.36
N GLU A 142 -15.28 36.99 -7.86
CA GLU A 142 -15.61 37.23 -6.45
C GLU A 142 -15.63 35.96 -5.56
N ASP A 143 -15.57 34.76 -6.16
CA ASP A 143 -15.40 33.45 -5.49
C ASP A 143 -13.94 32.92 -5.58
#